data_AF-M5TZ82-F1
#
_entry.id   AF-M5TZ82-F1
#
_cell.length_a   1.000
_cell.length_b   1.000
_cell.length_c   1.000
_cell.angle_alpha   90.00
_cell.angle_beta   90.00
_cell.angle_gamma   90.00
#
_symmetry.space_group_name_H-M   'P 1'
#
loop_
_entity.id
_entity.type
_entity.pdbx_description
1 polymer ?
#
loop_
_entity_poly.entity_id
_entity_poly.type
_entity_poly.pdbx_seq_one_letter_code
_entity_poly.pdbx_strand_id
1 'polypeptide(L)'
;MIVLTILMMPVICGGCSKDELKKAYDDAKSKTEDLAASTKQSVDSAVSSTVTAIEETLPETGNITVRGSMPIEKTGQASLEVISIGDGRPNVVQILSYDPDQQSMSYPAILIQGKTDQESAQSLSGKSIECDVYLQSTANGPIVMSKPGTHVAVTFDQFSSEEGTISASIAGGEVVSSDMQTATFLGGEMIALVRP
;
A
#
# COMPACT_ATOMS: atom_id res chain seq x y z
N MET A 1 9.11 -21.63 -58.88
CA MET A 1 10.15 -22.68 -58.97
C MET A 1 10.64 -22.95 -57.55
N ILE A 2 10.31 -24.10 -56.96
CA ILE A 2 11.07 -25.37 -57.07
C ILE A 2 12.40 -25.25 -56.30
N VAL A 3 12.48 -25.77 -55.05
CA VAL A 3 13.15 -27.06 -54.65
C VAL A 3 14.56 -26.76 -54.11
N LEU A 4 14.91 -26.98 -52.84
CA LEU A 4 15.19 -28.23 -52.10
C LEU A 4 16.70 -28.28 -51.73
N THR A 5 17.02 -29.08 -50.71
CA THR A 5 18.32 -29.74 -50.42
C THR A 5 19.27 -28.93 -49.52
N ILE A 6 19.30 -29.16 -48.19
CA ILE A 6 19.98 -30.24 -47.44
C ILE A 6 21.48 -30.33 -47.76
N LEU A 7 22.35 -30.04 -46.77
CA LEU A 7 23.64 -30.71 -46.65
C LEU A 7 24.21 -30.72 -45.21
N MET A 8 24.16 -31.92 -44.61
CA MET A 8 25.14 -32.63 -43.78
C MET A 8 25.92 -31.95 -42.62
N MET A 9 25.61 -32.41 -41.40
CA MET A 9 26.57 -32.75 -40.31
C MET A 9 27.48 -33.92 -40.75
N PRO A 10 28.75 -34.11 -40.27
CA PRO A 10 29.01 -34.65 -38.90
C PRO A 10 30.41 -34.42 -38.23
N VAL A 11 30.43 -34.50 -36.88
CA VAL A 11 31.38 -35.20 -35.95
C VAL A 11 32.89 -34.79 -36.00
N ILE A 12 33.65 -34.56 -34.91
CA ILE A 12 34.21 -35.55 -33.97
C ILE A 12 34.85 -34.81 -32.76
N CYS A 13 34.69 -35.40 -31.58
CA CYS A 13 35.31 -35.09 -30.30
C CYS A 13 36.85 -35.09 -30.31
N GLY A 14 37.47 -34.24 -29.48
CA GLY A 14 38.90 -34.35 -29.19
C GLY A 14 39.37 -33.43 -28.07
N GLY A 15 39.17 -33.86 -26.82
CA GLY A 15 39.97 -33.57 -25.62
C GLY A 15 40.51 -32.15 -25.36
N CYS A 16 39.98 -31.50 -24.32
CA CYS A 16 40.78 -30.73 -23.37
C CYS A 16 40.21 -30.93 -21.94
N SER A 17 41.10 -30.76 -20.97
CA SER A 17 41.22 -31.56 -19.73
C SER A 17 40.14 -31.33 -18.66
N LYS A 18 39.98 -32.33 -17.78
CA LYS A 18 39.28 -32.24 -16.48
C LYS A 18 39.80 -31.11 -15.57
N ASP A 19 40.91 -30.47 -15.93
CA ASP A 19 41.48 -29.32 -15.24
C ASP A 19 40.77 -27.99 -15.58
N GLU A 20 40.14 -27.85 -16.75
CA GLU A 20 39.42 -26.61 -17.12
C GLU A 20 38.08 -26.46 -16.39
N LEU A 21 37.39 -27.57 -16.12
CA LEU A 21 36.14 -27.57 -15.34
C LEU A 21 36.36 -27.25 -13.86
N LYS A 22 37.52 -27.63 -13.29
CA LYS A 22 37.90 -27.28 -11.92
C LYS A 22 38.30 -25.80 -11.81
N LYS A 23 39.00 -25.29 -12.82
CA LYS A 23 39.32 -23.85 -12.93
C LYS A 23 38.07 -22.98 -13.06
N ALA A 24 37.07 -23.41 -13.84
CA ALA A 24 35.80 -22.70 -13.95
C ALA A 24 34.98 -22.71 -12.65
N TYR A 25 35.11 -23.75 -11.82
CA TYR A 25 34.43 -23.85 -10.52
C TYR A 25 35.12 -23.00 -9.44
N ASP A 26 36.46 -23.00 -9.39
CA ASP A 26 37.22 -22.18 -8.45
C ASP A 26 37.19 -20.68 -8.82
N ASP A 27 37.16 -20.34 -10.12
CA ASP A 27 36.98 -18.95 -10.59
C ASP A 27 35.57 -18.41 -10.31
N ALA A 28 34.54 -19.26 -10.31
CA ALA A 28 33.18 -18.85 -9.93
C ALA A 28 33.05 -18.63 -8.41
N LYS A 29 33.76 -19.43 -7.59
CA LYS A 29 33.76 -19.27 -6.14
C LYS A 29 34.54 -18.02 -5.69
N SER A 30 35.71 -17.76 -6.28
CA SER A 30 36.52 -16.55 -5.99
C SER A 30 35.85 -15.25 -6.45
N LYS A 31 35.14 -15.23 -7.59
CA LYS A 31 34.40 -14.05 -8.04
C LYS A 31 33.15 -13.72 -7.22
N THR A 32 32.64 -14.67 -6.42
CA THR A 32 31.48 -14.42 -5.55
C THR A 32 31.89 -13.85 -4.20
N GLU A 33 33.09 -14.15 -3.70
CA GLU A 33 33.63 -13.56 -2.47
C GLU A 33 34.16 -12.13 -2.68
N ASP A 34 34.74 -11.79 -3.85
CA ASP A 34 35.23 -10.43 -4.14
C ASP A 34 34.12 -9.43 -4.50
N LEU A 35 32.97 -9.90 -5.02
CA LEU A 35 31.80 -9.03 -5.22
C LEU A 35 31.10 -8.69 -3.88
N ALA A 36 31.21 -9.56 -2.88
CA ALA A 36 30.69 -9.31 -1.53
C ALA A 36 31.57 -8.33 -0.72
N ALA A 37 32.87 -8.25 -1.02
CA ALA A 37 33.79 -7.31 -0.37
C ALA A 37 33.85 -5.93 -1.04
N SER A 38 33.76 -5.84 -2.38
CA SER A 38 33.78 -4.55 -3.10
C SER A 38 32.44 -3.79 -3.05
N THR A 39 31.31 -4.48 -2.87
CA THR A 39 29.99 -3.83 -2.69
C THR A 39 29.85 -3.18 -1.31
N LYS A 40 30.66 -3.56 -0.32
CA LYS A 40 30.62 -2.94 1.01
C LYS A 40 31.42 -1.64 1.10
N GLN A 41 32.31 -1.35 0.14
CA GLN A 41 33.19 -0.16 0.20
C GLN A 41 32.85 0.93 -0.83
N SER A 42 32.06 0.63 -1.87
CA SER A 42 31.55 1.66 -2.80
C SER A 42 30.17 2.23 -2.43
N VAL A 43 29.48 1.66 -1.43
CA VAL A 43 28.19 2.17 -0.94
C VAL A 43 28.38 3.25 0.14
N ASP A 44 29.50 3.23 0.88
CA ASP A 44 29.74 4.19 1.97
C ASP A 44 30.38 5.53 1.54
N SER A 45 30.75 5.71 0.27
CA SER A 45 31.40 6.96 -0.21
C SER A 45 30.75 7.63 -1.42
N ALA A 46 29.68 7.07 -1.98
CA ALA A 46 28.89 7.71 -3.05
C ALA A 46 27.58 8.34 -2.57
N VAL A 47 27.27 8.28 -1.26
CA VAL A 47 26.05 8.84 -0.65
C VAL A 47 26.28 10.24 -0.04
N SER A 48 27.52 10.76 -0.06
CA SER A 48 27.85 11.97 0.71
C SER A 48 27.84 13.29 -0.06
N SER A 49 27.61 13.35 -1.37
CA SER A 49 27.67 14.66 -2.05
C SER A 49 26.91 14.70 -3.39
N THR A 50 25.78 15.42 -3.40
CA THR A 50 25.34 16.22 -4.55
C THR A 50 24.57 15.49 -5.67
N VAL A 51 23.34 15.06 -5.36
CA VAL A 51 22.18 15.52 -6.16
C VAL A 51 21.10 15.99 -5.18
N THR A 52 21.28 17.23 -4.75
CA THR A 52 20.19 18.09 -4.29
C THR A 52 19.37 18.44 -5.53
N ALA A 53 18.35 17.64 -5.83
CA ALA A 53 17.29 18.02 -6.76
C ALA A 53 16.01 17.24 -6.40
N ILE A 54 15.29 17.77 -5.41
CA ILE A 54 13.83 17.69 -5.28
C ILE A 54 13.26 16.28 -5.55
N GLU A 55 13.55 15.33 -4.67
CA GLU A 55 12.45 14.46 -4.23
C GLU A 55 11.93 15.15 -2.97
N GLU A 56 11.00 16.08 -3.21
CA GLU A 56 10.11 16.58 -2.18
C GLU A 56 9.69 15.38 -1.33
N THR A 57 10.06 15.45 -0.06
CA THR A 57 9.35 14.78 1.02
C THR A 57 7.87 15.00 0.79
N LEU A 58 7.20 14.03 0.14
CA LEU A 58 5.79 13.82 0.37
C LEU A 58 5.65 13.75 1.89
N PRO A 59 4.82 14.60 2.51
CA PRO A 59 4.70 14.59 3.96
C PRO A 59 4.32 13.16 4.39
N GLU A 60 4.95 12.65 5.46
CA GLU A 60 4.68 11.31 6.02
C GLU A 60 3.25 11.14 6.57
N THR A 61 2.29 11.97 6.17
CA THR A 61 1.08 12.19 6.94
C THR A 61 -0.12 11.46 6.36
N GLY A 62 -0.44 10.36 7.03
CA GLY A 62 -1.83 10.06 7.36
C GLY A 62 -1.89 9.08 8.51
N ASN A 63 -2.50 9.45 9.63
CA ASN A 63 -2.67 8.51 10.76
C ASN A 63 -4.14 8.34 11.03
N ILE A 64 -4.61 7.10 11.18
CA ILE A 64 -5.93 6.83 11.77
C ILE A 64 -5.69 6.33 13.18
N THR A 65 -6.25 7.04 14.16
CA THR A 65 -6.27 6.57 15.55
C THR A 65 -7.65 6.07 15.89
N VAL A 66 -7.87 4.76 15.77
CA VAL A 66 -9.12 4.13 16.22
C VAL A 66 -8.99 3.76 17.68
N ARG A 67 -9.97 4.14 18.51
CA ARG A 67 -10.05 3.66 19.90
C ARG A 67 -11.01 2.45 19.93
N GLY A 68 -10.65 1.39 20.65
CA GLY A 68 -11.47 0.18 20.81
C GLY A 68 -11.29 -0.43 22.21
N SER A 69 -12.18 -1.34 22.60
CA SER A 69 -12.03 -2.16 23.82
C SER A 69 -10.91 -3.20 23.73
N MET A 70 -10.38 -3.42 22.52
CA MET A 70 -9.05 -3.97 22.26
C MET A 70 -8.14 -2.79 21.82
N PRO A 71 -6.88 -2.71 22.29
CA PRO A 71 -6.00 -1.61 21.93
C PRO A 71 -5.75 -1.66 20.42
N ILE A 72 -6.37 -0.74 19.68
CA ILE A 72 -6.10 -0.56 18.26
C ILE A 72 -5.03 0.53 18.18
N GLU A 73 -3.87 0.14 17.70
CA GLU A 73 -2.71 1.02 17.52
C GLU A 73 -2.94 1.97 16.32
N LYS A 74 -2.20 3.08 16.30
CA LYS A 74 -2.22 4.03 15.19
C LYS A 74 -1.85 3.32 13.89
N THR A 75 -2.69 3.43 12.86
CA THR A 75 -2.26 3.02 11.50
C THR A 75 -1.40 4.14 10.94
N GLY A 76 -0.18 3.83 10.52
CA GLY A 76 0.80 4.82 10.07
C GLY A 76 0.49 5.48 8.72
N GLN A 77 -0.57 5.06 8.03
CA GLN A 77 -0.97 5.59 6.73
C GLN A 77 -2.49 5.75 6.65
N ALA A 78 -2.95 6.77 5.92
CA ALA A 78 -4.35 7.01 5.56
C ALA A 78 -4.42 7.73 4.21
N SER A 79 -5.22 7.21 3.29
CA SER A 79 -5.50 7.85 2.00
C SER A 79 -6.99 7.99 1.78
N LEU A 80 -7.39 9.06 1.10
CA LEU A 80 -8.78 9.35 0.77
C LEU A 80 -8.93 9.56 -0.74
N GLU A 81 -9.98 8.99 -1.31
CA GLU A 81 -10.36 9.17 -2.71
C GLU A 81 -11.86 9.48 -2.80
N VAL A 82 -12.25 10.35 -3.73
CA VAL A 82 -13.66 10.57 -4.10
C VAL A 82 -13.88 9.96 -5.47
N ILE A 83 -14.50 8.78 -5.48
CA ILE A 83 -14.71 7.97 -6.68
C ILE A 83 -16.01 8.43 -7.34
N SER A 84 -15.89 9.02 -8.53
CA SER A 84 -17.04 9.37 -9.36
C SER A 84 -17.59 8.13 -10.05
N ILE A 85 -18.83 7.75 -9.73
CA ILE A 85 -19.45 6.54 -10.29
C ILE A 85 -20.13 6.79 -11.64
N GLY A 86 -20.69 7.99 -11.84
CA GLY A 86 -21.41 8.37 -13.06
C GLY A 86 -22.88 7.91 -13.09
N ASP A 87 -23.54 8.14 -14.23
CA ASP A 87 -24.92 7.71 -14.53
C ASP A 87 -25.99 8.14 -13.49
N GLY A 88 -25.81 9.32 -12.90
CA GLY A 88 -26.71 9.84 -11.86
C GLY A 88 -26.64 9.10 -10.52
N ARG A 89 -25.65 8.22 -10.35
CA ARG A 89 -25.38 7.55 -9.08
C ARG A 89 -24.54 8.47 -8.19
N PRO A 90 -24.76 8.47 -6.85
CA PRO A 90 -23.91 9.21 -5.93
C PRO A 90 -22.45 8.77 -6.06
N ASN A 91 -21.55 9.72 -5.84
CA ASN A 91 -20.13 9.46 -5.72
C ASN A 91 -19.87 8.68 -4.43
N VAL A 92 -18.66 8.15 -4.31
CA VAL A 92 -18.25 7.38 -3.14
C VAL A 92 -17.00 8.00 -2.55
N VAL A 93 -17.04 8.35 -1.28
CA VAL A 93 -15.82 8.64 -0.52
C VAL A 93 -15.27 7.32 0.01
N GLN A 94 -13.99 7.08 -0.23
CA GLN A 94 -13.28 5.91 0.24
C GLN A 94 -12.04 6.34 1.00
N ILE A 95 -11.83 5.75 2.19
CA ILE A 95 -10.70 5.99 3.05
C ILE A 95 -10.03 4.66 3.35
N LEU A 96 -8.73 4.58 3.13
CA LEU A 96 -7.94 3.37 3.32
C LEU A 96 -6.76 3.64 4.24
N SER A 97 -6.50 2.75 5.19
CA SER A 97 -5.28 2.78 6.01
C SER A 97 -4.11 2.00 5.43
N TYR A 98 -4.28 1.47 4.22
CA TYR A 98 -3.33 0.63 3.51
C TYR A 98 -3.34 0.98 2.02
N ASP A 99 -2.30 0.57 1.30
CA ASP A 99 -2.20 0.76 -0.14
C ASP A 99 -2.78 -0.47 -0.86
N PRO A 100 -3.90 -0.35 -1.61
CA PRO A 100 -4.52 -1.49 -2.27
C PRO A 100 -3.68 -2.09 -3.41
N ASP A 101 -2.70 -1.33 -3.92
CA ASP A 101 -1.81 -1.74 -5.00
C ASP A 101 -0.57 -2.50 -4.50
N GLN A 102 -0.34 -2.56 -3.19
CA GLN A 102 0.78 -3.29 -2.59
C GLN A 102 0.40 -4.74 -2.23
N GLN A 103 1.33 -5.67 -2.47
CA GLN A 103 1.11 -7.09 -2.15
C GLN A 103 1.03 -7.39 -0.65
N SER A 104 1.65 -6.57 0.20
CA SER A 104 1.65 -6.75 1.65
C SER A 104 0.85 -5.66 2.33
N MET A 105 -0.27 -6.03 2.97
CA MET A 105 -1.02 -5.14 3.85
C MET A 105 -0.39 -5.05 5.24
N SER A 106 -0.30 -3.83 5.76
CA SER A 106 -0.02 -3.56 7.16
C SER A 106 -1.31 -3.62 7.97
N TYR A 107 -1.24 -4.19 9.17
CA TYR A 107 -2.38 -4.30 10.09
C TYR A 107 -2.15 -3.40 11.31
N PRO A 108 -3.19 -2.76 11.88
CA PRO A 108 -4.59 -2.88 11.51
C PRO A 108 -4.92 -2.26 10.14
N ALA A 109 -5.76 -2.95 9.37
CA ALA A 109 -6.23 -2.51 8.06
C ALA A 109 -7.67 -2.00 8.17
N ILE A 110 -7.90 -0.78 7.70
CA ILE A 110 -9.17 -0.07 7.80
C ILE A 110 -9.59 0.37 6.40
N LEU A 111 -10.84 0.07 6.06
CA LEU A 111 -11.56 0.65 4.93
C LEU A 111 -12.80 1.36 5.48
N ILE A 112 -12.98 2.62 5.12
CA ILE A 112 -14.20 3.38 5.41
C ILE A 112 -14.77 3.86 4.09
N GLN A 113 -16.06 3.63 3.86
CA GLN A 113 -16.69 3.96 2.58
C GLN A 113 -18.09 4.52 2.78
N GLY A 114 -18.39 5.64 2.13
CA GLY A 114 -19.70 6.30 2.22
C GLY A 114 -20.13 6.90 0.90
N LYS A 115 -21.43 7.06 0.71
CA LYS A 115 -21.98 7.74 -0.48
C LYS A 115 -21.96 9.25 -0.25
N THR A 116 -21.63 10.01 -1.29
CA THR A 116 -21.56 11.46 -1.23
C THR A 116 -22.01 12.09 -2.55
N ASP A 117 -22.58 13.28 -2.46
CA ASP A 117 -22.89 14.12 -3.64
C ASP A 117 -21.74 15.08 -3.96
N GLN A 118 -20.64 15.00 -3.22
CA GLN A 118 -19.45 15.82 -3.44
C GLN A 118 -18.61 15.23 -4.58
N GLU A 119 -18.04 16.10 -5.41
CA GLU A 119 -17.27 15.69 -6.60
C GLU A 119 -15.76 15.62 -6.34
N SER A 120 -15.29 16.18 -5.23
CA SER A 120 -13.87 16.22 -4.90
C SER A 120 -13.62 16.18 -3.39
N ALA A 121 -12.41 15.77 -3.00
CA ALA A 121 -12.01 15.75 -1.60
C ALA A 121 -12.12 17.13 -0.94
N GLN A 122 -11.79 18.21 -1.68
CA GLN A 122 -11.87 19.58 -1.18
C GLN A 122 -13.29 19.95 -0.76
N SER A 123 -14.29 19.53 -1.55
CA SER A 123 -15.70 19.80 -1.30
C SER A 123 -16.29 19.01 -0.13
N LEU A 124 -15.55 18.04 0.42
CA LEU A 124 -15.93 17.36 1.66
C LEU A 124 -15.75 18.24 2.90
N SER A 125 -14.95 19.30 2.86
CA SER A 125 -14.67 20.13 4.05
C SER A 125 -15.97 20.67 4.68
N GLY A 126 -16.15 20.44 5.98
CA GLY A 126 -17.35 20.77 6.74
C GLY A 126 -18.56 19.85 6.48
N LYS A 127 -18.40 18.74 5.76
CA LYS A 127 -19.46 17.75 5.51
C LYS A 127 -19.33 16.58 6.46
N SER A 128 -20.48 16.00 6.80
CA SER A 128 -20.57 14.73 7.52
C SER A 128 -21.19 13.69 6.60
N ILE A 129 -20.52 12.55 6.44
CA ILE A 129 -20.93 11.45 5.56
C ILE A 129 -21.13 10.20 6.40
N GLU A 130 -22.27 9.54 6.19
CA GLU A 130 -22.55 8.23 6.77
C GLU A 130 -21.77 7.15 6.00
N CYS A 131 -20.88 6.46 6.71
CA CYS A 131 -19.96 5.50 6.14
C CYS A 131 -20.11 4.12 6.77
N ASP A 132 -19.86 3.09 5.96
CA ASP A 132 -19.55 1.76 6.44
C ASP A 132 -18.08 1.66 6.81
N VAL A 133 -17.78 0.98 7.91
CA VAL A 133 -16.42 0.77 8.41
C VAL A 133 -16.12 -0.71 8.33
N TYR A 134 -14.94 -1.05 7.84
CA TYR A 134 -14.39 -2.39 7.81
C TYR A 134 -13.01 -2.34 8.45
N LEU A 135 -12.78 -3.20 9.44
CA LEU A 135 -11.56 -3.25 10.23
C LEU A 135 -11.07 -4.69 10.30
N GLN A 136 -9.78 -4.88 10.06
CA GLN A 136 -9.10 -6.13 10.32
C GLN A 136 -7.86 -5.85 11.17
N SER A 137 -7.85 -6.35 12.41
CA SER A 137 -6.76 -6.03 13.35
C SER A 137 -5.48 -6.81 13.11
N THR A 138 -5.56 -8.03 12.54
CA THR A 138 -4.42 -8.89 12.23
C THR A 138 -4.69 -9.67 10.95
N ALA A 139 -3.63 -10.12 10.26
CA ALA A 139 -3.75 -10.85 8.98
C ALA A 139 -4.66 -12.08 9.01
N ASN A 140 -4.71 -12.78 10.14
CA ASN A 140 -5.55 -13.98 10.33
C ASN A 140 -6.79 -13.71 11.20
N GLY A 141 -7.03 -12.45 11.57
CA GLY A 141 -8.16 -12.03 12.38
C GLY A 141 -9.45 -11.89 11.56
N PRO A 142 -10.63 -11.96 12.21
CA PRO A 142 -11.89 -11.70 11.53
C PRO A 142 -11.94 -10.24 11.04
N ILE A 143 -12.63 -10.04 9.93
CA ILE A 143 -13.03 -8.70 9.50
C ILE A 143 -14.25 -8.31 10.33
N VAL A 144 -14.15 -7.15 10.95
CA VAL A 144 -15.24 -6.50 11.68
C VAL A 144 -15.80 -5.41 10.79
N MET A 145 -17.13 -5.30 10.71
CA MET A 145 -17.80 -4.29 9.89
C MET A 145 -18.84 -3.52 10.71
N SER A 146 -19.24 -2.33 10.24
CA SER A 146 -20.45 -1.67 10.76
C SER A 146 -21.62 -2.64 10.73
N LYS A 147 -22.44 -2.64 11.79
CA LYS A 147 -23.60 -3.52 11.87
C LYS A 147 -24.54 -3.26 10.68
N PRO A 148 -25.09 -4.29 10.02
CA PRO A 148 -25.98 -4.10 8.87
C PRO A 148 -27.14 -3.15 9.20
N GLY A 149 -27.34 -2.15 8.32
CA GLY A 149 -28.36 -1.10 8.51
C GLY A 149 -27.94 0.02 9.46
N THR A 150 -26.70 0.03 9.92
CA THR A 150 -26.10 1.14 10.70
C THR A 150 -24.88 1.67 9.97
N HIS A 151 -24.56 2.94 10.21
CA HIS A 151 -23.42 3.63 9.64
C HIS A 151 -22.67 4.39 10.72
N VAL A 152 -21.44 4.75 10.42
CA VAL A 152 -20.59 5.60 11.23
C VAL A 152 -20.43 6.93 10.51
N ALA A 153 -20.75 8.02 11.19
CA ALA A 153 -20.55 9.35 10.65
C ALA A 153 -19.05 9.70 10.60
N VAL A 154 -18.58 10.13 9.44
CA VAL A 154 -17.26 10.74 9.24
C VAL A 154 -17.47 12.21 8.94
N THR A 155 -16.99 13.08 9.83
CA THR A 155 -17.07 14.53 9.66
C THR A 155 -15.72 15.05 9.19
N PHE A 156 -15.69 15.56 7.97
CA PHE A 156 -14.51 16.13 7.35
C PHE A 156 -14.35 17.58 7.79
N ASP A 157 -13.18 17.93 8.29
CA ASP A 157 -12.90 19.23 8.85
C ASP A 157 -12.28 20.14 7.76
N GLN A 158 -10.95 20.13 7.64
CA GLN A 158 -10.23 21.06 6.77
C GLN A 158 -9.40 20.33 5.72
N PHE A 159 -9.54 20.76 4.47
CA PHE A 159 -8.63 20.41 3.38
C PHE A 159 -7.43 21.37 3.36
N SER A 160 -6.22 20.82 3.26
CA SER A 160 -4.96 21.54 3.01
C SER A 160 -4.51 21.30 1.57
N SER A 161 -4.56 22.35 0.75
CA SER A 161 -4.04 22.28 -0.63
C SER A 161 -2.52 22.18 -0.69
N GLU A 162 -1.83 22.71 0.31
CA GLU A 162 -0.36 22.70 0.39
C GLU A 162 0.15 21.30 0.69
N GLU A 163 -0.51 20.60 1.62
CA GLU A 163 -0.10 19.25 2.02
C GLU A 163 -0.81 18.16 1.19
N GLY A 164 -1.85 18.51 0.44
CA GLY A 164 -2.71 17.54 -0.24
C GLY A 164 -3.47 16.64 0.74
N THR A 165 -3.77 17.13 1.94
CA THR A 165 -4.39 16.35 3.02
C THR A 165 -5.77 16.85 3.39
N ILE A 166 -6.57 15.99 4.01
CA ILE A 166 -7.83 16.37 4.67
C ILE A 166 -7.92 15.75 6.05
N SER A 167 -8.28 16.56 7.04
CA SER A 167 -8.57 16.09 8.40
C SER A 167 -10.04 15.69 8.55
N ALA A 168 -10.30 14.68 9.38
CA ALA A 168 -11.66 14.26 9.71
C ALA A 168 -11.74 13.62 11.10
N SER A 169 -12.92 13.67 11.68
CA SER A 169 -13.32 12.92 12.86
C SER A 169 -14.28 11.80 12.49
N ILE A 170 -14.05 10.62 13.05
CA ILE A 170 -14.84 9.41 12.84
C ILE A 170 -15.60 9.12 14.13
N ALA A 171 -16.93 9.05 14.04
CA ALA A 171 -17.76 8.72 15.19
C ALA A 171 -17.56 7.26 15.66
N GLY A 172 -17.95 6.97 16.90
CA GLY A 172 -18.07 5.59 17.36
C GLY A 172 -19.36 4.92 16.86
N GLY A 173 -19.39 3.60 16.87
CA GLY A 173 -20.55 2.81 16.44
C GLY A 173 -20.49 1.35 16.89
N GLU A 174 -21.59 0.63 16.65
CA GLU A 174 -21.63 -0.83 16.81
C GLU A 174 -21.01 -1.49 15.57
N VAL A 175 -20.10 -2.43 15.82
CA VAL A 175 -19.49 -3.24 14.77
C VAL A 175 -19.74 -4.72 15.05
N VAL A 176 -19.81 -5.51 13.99
CA VAL A 176 -20.05 -6.94 14.03
C VAL A 176 -18.96 -7.67 13.26
N SER A 177 -18.39 -8.71 13.86
CA SER A 177 -17.42 -9.58 13.18
C SER A 177 -18.13 -10.69 12.39
N SER A 178 -17.39 -11.32 11.49
CA SER A 178 -17.90 -12.44 10.67
C SER A 178 -18.40 -13.64 11.48
N ASP A 179 -17.99 -13.78 12.75
CA ASP A 179 -18.47 -14.78 13.71
C ASP A 179 -19.71 -14.32 14.52
N MET A 180 -20.34 -13.21 14.10
CA MET A 180 -21.51 -12.57 14.70
C MET A 180 -21.28 -12.00 16.11
N GLN A 181 -20.03 -11.85 16.57
CA GLN A 181 -19.76 -11.11 17.80
C GLN A 181 -19.91 -9.61 17.56
N THR A 182 -20.56 -8.92 18.50
CA THR A 182 -20.70 -7.47 18.48
C THR A 182 -19.62 -6.82 19.34
N ALA A 183 -19.02 -5.76 18.84
CA ALA A 183 -18.09 -4.92 19.57
C ALA A 183 -18.42 -3.43 19.36
N THR A 184 -17.81 -2.57 20.18
CA THR A 184 -17.93 -1.13 20.02
C THR A 184 -16.67 -0.58 19.37
N PHE A 185 -16.85 0.09 18.24
CA PHE A 185 -15.86 0.95 17.62
C PHE A 185 -15.99 2.34 18.26
N LEU A 186 -14.93 2.89 18.85
CA LEU A 186 -15.02 4.16 19.58
C LEU A 186 -14.78 5.38 18.69
N GLY A 187 -14.53 5.18 17.40
CA GLY A 187 -14.18 6.27 16.50
C GLY A 187 -12.73 6.72 16.64
N GLY A 188 -12.45 7.90 16.13
CA GLY A 188 -11.09 8.41 16.02
C GLY A 188 -10.97 9.75 15.31
N GLU A 189 -9.73 10.19 15.19
CA GLU A 189 -9.35 11.30 14.32
C GLU A 189 -8.44 10.75 13.22
N MET A 190 -8.50 11.39 12.06
CA MET A 190 -7.65 11.07 10.92
C MET A 190 -7.18 12.33 10.20
N ILE A 191 -6.00 12.20 9.61
CA ILE A 191 -5.51 13.05 8.53
C ILE A 191 -5.24 12.09 7.39
N ALA A 192 -5.80 12.32 6.20
CA ALA A 192 -5.59 11.46 5.04
C ALA A 192 -4.99 12.24 3.87
N LEU A 193 -4.07 11.61 3.16
CA LEU A 193 -3.56 12.07 1.88
C LEU A 193 -4.63 11.88 0.80
N VAL A 194 -4.95 12.95 0.08
CA VAL A 194 -5.94 12.91 -1.01
C VAL A 194 -5.29 12.30 -2.24
N ARG A 195 -5.87 11.19 -2.72
CA ARG A 195 -5.54 10.59 -4.02
C ARG A 195 -6.35 11.27 -5.13
N PRO A 196 -5.78 11.42 -6.33
CA PRO A 196 -6.42 12.06 -7.47
C PRO A 196 -7.60 11.24 -8.03
#